data_AF-A0A5C1W8Z5-F1
#
_entry.id   AF-A0A5C1W8Z5-F1
#
_cell.length_a   1.000
_cell.length_b   1.000
_cell.length_c   1.000
_cell.angle_alpha   90.00
_cell.angle_beta   90.00
_cell.angle_gamma   90.00
#
_symmetry.space_group_name_H-M   'P 1'
#
loop_
_entity.id
_entity.type
_entity.pdbx_description
1 polymer ?
#
loop_
_entity_poly.entity_id
_entity_poly.type
_entity_poly.pdbx_seq_one_letter_code
_entity_poly.pdbx_strand_id
1 'polypeptide(L)'
;MKSAYILLPLGLACVLGACADNKPLEKGLRVGPSVTRHTKKDQSLTVYSAYQVANDCVMYDLPPSVKITVPPRNGVATVVHVKDHPAYPKTSHLYKCNTRMIPMTAVKYQPNPGFTGTDDIGLQTNFTGSLSSPDKTAVTVEVAP
;
A
#
# COMPACT_ATOMS: atom_id res chain seq x y z
N MET A 1 17.62 70.41 -2.38
CA MET A 1 18.73 69.68 -3.02
C MET A 1 19.45 68.86 -1.97
N LYS A 2 19.31 67.53 -2.00
CA LYS A 2 20.26 66.54 -1.46
C LYS A 2 19.89 65.17 -2.05
N SER A 3 20.65 64.81 -3.08
CA SER A 3 20.76 63.51 -3.75
C SER A 3 20.97 62.38 -2.73
N ALA A 4 20.19 61.29 -2.79
CA ALA A 4 20.36 60.10 -3.63
C ALA A 4 21.53 59.21 -3.19
N TYR A 5 21.20 58.02 -2.68
CA TYR A 5 22.14 56.91 -2.52
C TYR A 5 21.41 55.55 -2.55
N ILE A 6 21.88 54.72 -3.49
CA ILE A 6 22.08 53.25 -3.46
C ILE A 6 20.83 52.35 -3.44
N LEU A 7 20.68 51.52 -4.48
CA LEU A 7 20.89 50.06 -4.38
C LEU A 7 20.70 49.34 -5.73
N LEU A 8 21.82 48.83 -6.25
CA LEU A 8 21.91 47.61 -7.07
C LEU A 8 22.11 46.43 -6.08
N PRO A 9 21.51 45.26 -6.34
CA PRO A 9 22.24 44.18 -7.04
C PRO A 9 21.33 43.47 -8.07
N LEU A 10 21.75 43.03 -9.26
CA LEU A 10 22.81 42.08 -9.63
C LEU A 10 22.72 40.72 -8.91
N GLY A 11 21.77 39.91 -9.37
CA GLY A 11 21.99 38.52 -9.78
C GLY A 11 22.14 37.46 -8.69
N LEU A 12 21.25 36.47 -8.71
CA LEU A 12 21.68 35.08 -8.69
C LEU A 12 20.59 34.17 -9.31
N ALA A 13 20.84 33.73 -10.52
CA ALA A 13 20.09 32.65 -11.16
C ALA A 13 20.48 31.33 -10.49
N CYS A 14 19.55 30.70 -9.78
CA CYS A 14 19.70 29.31 -9.36
C CYS A 14 19.59 28.40 -10.59
N VAL A 15 20.72 27.90 -11.09
CA VAL A 15 20.76 26.80 -12.04
C VAL A 15 21.66 25.71 -11.46
N LEU A 16 21.20 24.47 -11.57
CA LEU A 16 21.87 23.18 -11.32
C LEU A 16 21.91 22.71 -9.86
N GLY A 17 21.14 21.64 -9.60
CA GLY A 17 21.34 20.80 -8.44
C GLY A 17 20.06 20.09 -8.00
N ALA A 18 19.63 19.09 -8.78
CA ALA A 18 18.61 18.09 -8.44
C ALA A 18 17.39 18.62 -7.67
N CYS A 19 16.30 18.91 -8.41
CA CYS A 19 15.00 18.55 -7.86
C CYS A 19 15.09 17.05 -7.58
N ALA A 20 15.36 16.67 -6.34
CA ALA A 20 14.94 15.38 -5.86
C ALA A 20 13.44 15.36 -6.16
N ASP A 21 13.07 14.64 -7.22
CA ASP A 21 11.70 14.29 -7.53
C ASP A 21 11.23 13.46 -6.34
N ASN A 22 10.89 14.14 -5.25
CA ASN A 22 10.20 13.62 -4.09
C ASN A 22 8.75 13.40 -4.53
N LYS A 23 8.55 12.66 -5.63
CA LYS A 23 7.24 12.24 -6.03
C LYS A 23 6.76 11.33 -4.92
N PRO A 24 5.58 11.61 -4.33
CA PRO A 24 5.04 10.78 -3.28
C PRO A 24 5.05 9.34 -3.76
N LEU A 25 5.64 8.46 -2.95
CA LEU A 25 5.55 7.02 -3.14
C LEU A 25 4.08 6.68 -3.39
N GLU A 26 3.75 6.22 -4.60
CA GLU A 26 2.39 5.79 -4.89
C GLU A 26 2.14 4.51 -4.10
N LYS A 27 1.37 4.63 -3.00
CA LYS A 27 0.94 3.49 -2.17
C LYS A 27 0.37 2.40 -3.07
N GLY A 28 1.01 1.23 -3.04
CA GLY A 28 0.55 0.03 -3.74
C GLY A 28 -0.84 -0.35 -3.26
N LEU A 29 -1.79 -0.39 -4.20
CA LEU A 29 -3.22 -0.60 -3.99
C LEU A 29 -3.83 0.34 -2.93
N ARG A 30 -4.48 1.42 -3.38
CA ARG A 30 -5.51 2.11 -2.59
C ARG A 30 -6.72 1.18 -2.44
N VAL A 31 -6.56 0.19 -1.60
CA VAL A 31 -7.68 -0.35 -0.86
C VAL A 31 -8.19 0.84 -0.04
N GLY A 32 -9.44 1.25 -0.22
CA GLY A 32 -10.01 2.29 0.63
C GLY A 32 -9.90 1.93 2.12
N PRO A 33 -10.37 2.79 3.04
CA PRO A 33 -10.41 2.44 4.46
C PRO A 33 -11.15 1.11 4.73
N SER A 34 -11.97 0.65 3.78
CA SER A 34 -12.67 -0.63 3.82
C SER A 34 -12.62 -1.38 2.48
N VAL A 35 -12.65 -2.71 2.54
CA VAL A 35 -12.77 -3.62 1.37
C VAL A 35 -13.70 -4.77 1.68
N THR A 36 -14.45 -5.18 0.66
CA THR A 36 -15.16 -6.46 0.68
C THR A 36 -14.42 -7.51 -0.15
N ARG A 37 -14.41 -8.75 0.34
CA ARG A 37 -13.90 -9.94 -0.34
C ARG A 37 -14.94 -11.04 -0.28
N HIS A 38 -14.99 -11.87 -1.31
CA HIS A 38 -15.92 -12.99 -1.37
C HIS A 38 -15.15 -14.29 -1.48
N THR A 39 -15.60 -15.31 -0.76
CA THR A 39 -15.13 -16.70 -0.90
C THR A 39 -16.31 -17.65 -0.71
N LYS A 40 -16.06 -18.94 -0.91
CA LYS A 40 -17.01 -20.01 -0.59
C LYS A 40 -16.67 -20.62 0.76
N LYS A 41 -17.65 -21.32 1.32
CA LYS A 41 -17.50 -22.16 2.51
C LYS A 41 -16.27 -23.04 2.37
N ASP A 42 -15.51 -23.12 3.45
CA ASP A 42 -14.26 -23.90 3.56
C ASP A 42 -13.12 -23.46 2.61
N GLN A 43 -13.31 -22.43 1.78
CA GLN A 43 -12.31 -21.97 0.81
C GLN A 43 -11.47 -20.80 1.35
N SER A 44 -10.17 -21.06 1.48
CA SER A 44 -9.15 -20.03 1.76
C SER A 44 -9.08 -18.95 0.68
N LEU A 45 -8.79 -17.70 1.07
CA LEU A 45 -8.62 -16.58 0.13
C LEU A 45 -7.54 -15.59 0.64
N THR A 46 -6.84 -14.91 -0.28
CA THR A 46 -5.98 -13.75 0.06
C THR A 46 -6.83 -12.48 0.12
N VAL A 47 -7.07 -11.98 1.32
CA VAL A 47 -7.96 -10.83 1.53
C VAL A 47 -7.29 -9.48 1.31
N TYR A 48 -5.99 -9.42 1.53
CA TYR A 48 -5.20 -8.20 1.45
C TYR A 48 -3.75 -8.50 1.07
N SER A 49 -3.14 -7.59 0.32
CA SER A 49 -1.72 -7.61 -0.02
C SER A 49 -1.16 -6.20 0.12
N ALA A 50 -0.01 -6.07 0.77
CA ALA A 50 0.75 -4.84 0.90
C ALA A 50 2.09 -4.97 0.19
N TYR A 51 2.38 -4.01 -0.69
CA TYR A 51 3.62 -3.91 -1.45
C TYR A 51 3.91 -2.45 -1.77
N GLN A 52 5.18 -2.16 -2.03
CA GLN A 52 5.64 -0.82 -2.38
C GLN A 52 6.89 -0.94 -3.26
N VAL A 53 6.80 -0.45 -4.49
CA VAL A 53 7.92 -0.46 -5.44
C VAL A 53 8.29 0.95 -5.86
N ALA A 54 9.53 1.10 -6.29
CA ALA A 54 10.04 2.28 -6.96
C ALA A 54 9.53 2.36 -8.41
N ASN A 55 9.83 3.48 -9.06
CA ASN A 55 9.39 3.76 -10.44
C ASN A 55 9.95 2.79 -11.48
N ASP A 56 11.04 2.10 -11.16
CA ASP A 56 11.66 1.04 -11.96
C ASP A 56 11.12 -0.37 -11.62
N CYS A 57 10.07 -0.44 -10.78
CA CYS A 57 9.44 -1.66 -10.29
C CYS A 57 10.34 -2.51 -9.41
N VAL A 58 11.39 -1.94 -8.84
CA VAL A 58 12.23 -2.58 -7.82
C VAL A 58 11.65 -2.27 -6.44
N MET A 59 11.65 -3.25 -5.53
CA MET A 59 11.25 -3.04 -4.15
C MET A 59 12.28 -2.16 -3.44
N TYR A 60 11.82 -1.25 -2.58
CA TYR A 60 12.74 -0.32 -1.90
C TYR A 60 13.67 -1.01 -0.89
N ASP A 61 13.21 -2.02 -0.15
CA ASP A 61 14.03 -2.81 0.77
C ASP A 61 13.33 -4.12 1.16
N LEU A 62 12.26 -4.01 1.95
CA LEU A 62 11.48 -5.12 2.50
C LEU A 62 9.99 -4.91 2.22
N PRO A 63 9.19 -5.99 2.14
CA PRO A 63 7.74 -5.87 2.14
C PRO A 63 7.21 -5.06 3.34
N PRO A 64 6.14 -4.27 3.16
CA PRO A 64 5.48 -3.59 4.28
C PRO A 64 5.09 -4.57 5.38
N SER A 65 5.17 -4.14 6.64
CA SER A 65 4.69 -4.95 7.76
C SER A 65 3.17 -4.82 7.90
N VAL A 66 2.48 -5.94 8.15
CA VAL A 66 1.03 -5.95 8.38
C VAL A 66 0.75 -6.59 9.72
N LYS A 67 -0.11 -5.95 10.52
CA LYS A 67 -0.63 -6.47 11.79
C LYS A 67 -2.14 -6.63 11.70
N ILE A 68 -2.63 -7.77 12.16
CA ILE A 68 -4.06 -7.98 12.39
C ILE A 68 -4.40 -7.28 13.71
N THR A 69 -5.25 -6.25 13.65
CA THR A 69 -5.68 -5.44 14.80
C THR A 69 -7.05 -5.86 15.33
N VAL A 70 -7.89 -6.42 14.46
CA VAL A 70 -9.15 -7.08 14.83
C VAL A 70 -9.14 -8.46 14.16
N PRO A 71 -9.03 -9.56 14.93
CA PRO A 71 -9.07 -10.90 14.36
C PRO A 71 -10.49 -11.26 13.89
N PRO A 72 -10.61 -12.09 12.85
CA PRO A 72 -11.91 -12.65 12.43
C PRO A 72 -12.58 -13.43 13.56
N ARG A 73 -13.92 -13.40 13.60
CA ARG A 73 -14.72 -14.17 14.58
C ARG A 73 -15.02 -15.58 14.09
N ASN A 74 -15.07 -15.80 12.78
CA ASN A 74 -15.56 -17.03 12.15
C ASN A 74 -14.55 -17.65 11.18
N GLY A 75 -13.27 -17.44 11.44
CA GLY A 75 -12.17 -18.02 10.69
C GLY A 75 -10.83 -17.68 11.30
N VAL A 76 -9.78 -17.91 10.53
CA VAL A 76 -8.39 -17.60 10.89
C VAL A 76 -7.80 -16.69 9.84
N ALA A 77 -7.25 -15.56 10.27
CA ALA A 77 -6.45 -14.68 9.42
C ALA A 77 -4.96 -14.87 9.76
N THR A 78 -4.12 -14.98 8.74
CA THR A 78 -2.67 -15.18 8.90
C THR A 78 -1.90 -14.24 7.98
N VAL A 79 -0.92 -13.54 8.56
CA VAL A 79 0.03 -12.73 7.81
C VAL A 79 1.11 -13.64 7.24
N VAL A 80 1.33 -13.58 5.94
CA VAL A 80 2.32 -14.40 5.22
C VAL A 80 3.15 -13.53 4.28
N HIS A 81 4.34 -14.01 3.93
CA HIS A 81 5.15 -13.41 2.87
C HIS A 81 4.98 -14.22 1.59
N VAL A 82 4.68 -13.54 0.49
CA VAL A 82 4.46 -14.15 -0.81
C VAL A 82 5.21 -13.39 -1.89
N LYS A 83 5.38 -14.02 -3.04
CA LYS A 83 5.86 -13.37 -4.26
C LYS A 83 4.73 -13.42 -5.27
N ASP A 84 4.24 -12.26 -5.71
CA ASP A 84 3.08 -12.17 -6.61
C ASP A 84 3.14 -10.89 -7.45
N HIS A 85 2.24 -10.76 -8.41
CA HIS A 85 2.08 -9.58 -9.23
C HIS A 85 1.34 -8.48 -8.46
N PRO A 86 1.83 -7.23 -8.45
CA PRO A 86 1.06 -6.13 -7.91
C PRO A 86 -0.18 -5.86 -8.79
N ALA A 87 -1.17 -5.19 -8.20
CA ALA A 87 -2.44 -4.84 -8.83
C ALA A 87 -2.64 -3.31 -8.90
N TYR A 88 -1.66 -2.57 -9.44
CA TYR A 88 -1.83 -1.14 -9.69
C TYR A 88 -2.95 -0.89 -10.73
N PRO A 89 -3.78 0.17 -10.58
CA PRO A 89 -4.78 0.51 -11.59
C PRO A 89 -4.12 1.01 -12.88
N LYS A 90 -4.80 0.87 -14.03
CA LYS A 90 -4.29 1.34 -15.36
C LYS A 90 -3.91 2.82 -15.40
N THR A 91 -4.48 3.62 -14.50
CA THR A 91 -4.21 5.05 -14.38
C THR A 91 -2.92 5.38 -13.61
N SER A 92 -2.34 4.42 -12.88
CA SER A 92 -1.09 4.60 -12.14
C SER A 92 0.12 4.47 -13.06
N HIS A 93 1.14 5.30 -12.85
CA HIS A 93 2.42 5.19 -13.56
C HIS A 93 3.18 3.89 -13.21
N LEU A 94 2.77 3.21 -12.12
CA LEU A 94 3.26 1.91 -11.70
C LEU A 94 2.48 0.74 -12.30
N TYR A 95 1.48 0.97 -13.17
CA TYR A 95 0.74 -0.11 -13.85
C TYR A 95 1.68 -1.09 -14.58
N LYS A 96 2.77 -0.58 -15.17
CA LYS A 96 3.82 -1.37 -15.81
C LYS A 96 4.43 -2.44 -14.87
N CYS A 97 4.41 -2.19 -13.56
CA CYS A 97 4.95 -3.10 -12.55
C CYS A 97 4.08 -4.34 -12.30
N ASN A 98 2.81 -4.34 -12.73
CA ASN A 98 1.92 -5.51 -12.64
C ASN A 98 2.45 -6.73 -13.43
N THR A 99 3.41 -6.52 -14.33
CA THR A 99 4.06 -7.61 -15.10
C THR A 99 5.14 -8.36 -14.32
N ARG A 100 5.56 -7.86 -13.16
CA ARG A 100 6.66 -8.44 -12.37
C ARG A 100 6.15 -9.04 -11.08
N MET A 101 6.65 -10.24 -10.76
CA MET A 101 6.46 -10.84 -9.44
C MET A 101 7.40 -10.18 -8.43
N ILE A 102 6.83 -9.56 -7.39
CA ILE A 102 7.56 -8.89 -6.32
C ILE A 102 7.27 -9.53 -4.97
N PRO A 103 8.22 -9.51 -4.03
CA PRO A 103 7.95 -9.83 -2.64
C PRO A 103 6.86 -8.91 -2.06
N MET A 104 5.92 -9.47 -1.31
CA MET A 104 4.85 -8.71 -0.66
C MET A 104 4.40 -9.40 0.63
N THR A 105 3.78 -8.62 1.51
CA THR A 105 3.11 -9.16 2.70
C THR A 105 1.63 -9.32 2.39
N ALA A 106 1.09 -10.52 2.59
CA ALA A 106 -0.32 -10.81 2.34
C ALA A 106 -1.02 -11.28 3.62
N VAL A 107 -2.33 -11.10 3.66
CA VAL A 107 -3.20 -11.67 4.69
C VAL A 107 -4.06 -12.74 4.03
N LYS A 108 -3.89 -13.98 4.48
CA LYS A 108 -4.75 -15.10 4.10
C LYS A 108 -5.85 -15.27 5.12
N TYR A 109 -7.05 -15.59 4.67
CA TYR A 109 -8.19 -15.91 5.51
C TYR A 109 -8.68 -17.33 5.18
N GLN A 110 -8.93 -18.12 6.22
CA GLN A 110 -9.58 -19.42 6.15
C GLN A 110 -10.85 -19.37 7.00
N PRO A 111 -12.05 -19.54 6.41
CA PRO A 111 -13.28 -19.71 7.19
C PRO A 111 -13.19 -20.92 8.13
N ASN A 112 -13.84 -20.85 9.29
CA ASN A 112 -14.10 -22.02 10.12
C ASN A 112 -14.91 -23.05 9.32
N PRO A 113 -14.69 -24.36 9.55
CA PRO A 113 -15.43 -25.40 8.82
C PRO A 113 -16.94 -25.19 8.89
N GLY A 114 -17.58 -25.15 7.72
CA GLY A 114 -19.04 -25.00 7.61
C GLY A 114 -19.56 -23.56 7.75
N PHE A 115 -18.72 -22.56 8.02
CA PHE A 115 -19.16 -21.18 8.19
C PHE A 115 -19.65 -20.56 6.87
N THR A 116 -20.79 -19.87 6.94
CA THR A 116 -21.33 -18.99 5.90
C THR A 116 -21.80 -17.69 6.52
N GLY A 117 -21.70 -16.58 5.81
CA GLY A 117 -22.07 -15.26 6.31
C GLY A 117 -20.90 -14.28 6.22
N THR A 118 -20.88 -13.28 7.08
CA THR A 118 -19.91 -12.19 7.04
C THR A 118 -18.93 -12.27 8.20
N ASP A 119 -17.65 -12.03 7.91
CA ASP A 119 -16.59 -11.88 8.92
C ASP A 119 -15.80 -10.58 8.68
N ASP A 120 -15.20 -10.05 9.73
CA ASP A 120 -14.50 -8.76 9.69
C ASP A 120 -13.07 -8.90 10.21
N ILE A 121 -12.13 -8.28 9.50
CA ILE A 121 -10.70 -8.27 9.83
C ILE A 121 -10.21 -6.83 9.82
N GLY A 122 -9.61 -6.41 10.93
CA GLY A 122 -8.93 -5.11 11.04
C GLY A 122 -7.45 -5.28 10.76
N LEU A 123 -6.89 -4.44 9.89
CA LEU A 123 -5.48 -4.45 9.51
C LEU A 123 -4.83 -3.10 9.81
N GLN A 124 -3.56 -3.16 10.22
CA GLN A 124 -2.66 -2.03 10.28
C GLN A 124 -1.41 -2.33 9.44
N THR A 125 -1.13 -1.51 8.44
CA THR A 125 0.02 -1.65 7.55
C THR A 125 1.03 -0.54 7.78
N ASN A 126 2.27 -0.90 8.07
CA ASN A 126 3.37 0.07 8.14
C ASN A 126 4.24 -0.06 6.88
N PHE A 127 4.19 0.97 6.05
CA PHE A 127 5.04 1.12 4.87
C PHE A 127 6.40 1.70 5.26
N THR A 128 7.44 1.33 4.53
CA THR A 128 8.78 1.86 4.71
C THR A 128 8.93 3.23 4.03
N GLY A 129 9.80 4.10 4.55
CA GLY A 129 10.09 5.44 3.99
C GLY A 129 9.13 6.55 4.46
N SER A 130 9.03 7.64 3.69
CA SER A 130 8.32 8.89 4.05
C SER A 130 6.79 8.78 4.21
N LEU A 131 6.23 7.58 4.14
CA LEU A 131 4.81 7.27 4.35
C LEU A 131 4.58 6.66 5.74
N SER A 132 5.21 7.25 6.77
CA SER A 132 5.40 6.69 8.11
C SER A 132 4.14 6.59 8.98
N SER A 133 2.98 7.04 8.50
CA SER A 133 1.71 6.82 9.21
C SER A 133 1.16 5.45 8.88
N PRO A 134 0.85 4.61 9.90
CA PRO A 134 0.24 3.32 9.68
C PRO A 134 -1.08 3.49 8.94
N ASP A 135 -1.25 2.71 7.87
CA ASP A 135 -2.52 2.64 7.17
C ASP A 135 -3.46 1.69 7.91
N LYS A 136 -4.72 2.08 8.09
CA LYS A 136 -5.73 1.22 8.71
C LYS A 136 -6.72 0.79 7.65
N THR A 137 -6.95 -0.52 7.56
CA THR A 137 -7.87 -1.10 6.58
C THR A 137 -8.81 -2.05 7.30
N ALA A 138 -10.11 -1.84 7.12
CA ALA A 138 -11.13 -2.82 7.45
C ALA A 138 -11.37 -3.74 6.24
N VAL A 139 -11.42 -5.04 6.49
CA VAL A 139 -11.71 -6.06 5.48
C VAL A 139 -12.94 -6.80 5.93
N THR A 140 -13.99 -6.76 5.13
CA THR A 140 -15.18 -7.58 5.29
C THR A 140 -15.08 -8.77 4.33
N VAL A 141 -15.26 -9.98 4.84
CA VAL A 141 -15.26 -11.22 4.05
C VAL A 141 -16.66 -11.81 4.06
N GLU A 142 -17.24 -11.97 2.87
CA GLU A 142 -18.51 -12.64 2.66
C GLU A 142 -18.24 -14.09 2.21
N VAL A 143 -18.75 -15.04 2.98
CA VAL A 143 -18.60 -16.48 2.77
C VAL A 143 -19.93 -17.05 2.30
N ALA A 144 -19.98 -17.40 1.01
CA ALA A 144 -21.14 -18.06 0.40
C ALA A 144 -21.15 -19.57 0.71
N PRO A 145 -22.32 -20.25 0.66
CA PRO A 145 -22.46 -21.69 0.89
C PRO A 145 -21.60 -22.60 0.01
#